data_AF-A0A1Y2KV21-F1
#
_entry.id   AF-A0A1Y2KV21-F1
#
_cell.length_a   1.000
_cell.length_b   1.000
_cell.length_c   1.000
_cell.angle_alpha   90.00
_cell.angle_beta   90.00
_cell.angle_gamma   90.00
#
_symmetry.space_group_name_H-M   'P 1'
#
loop_
_entity.id
_entity.type
_entity.pdbx_description
1 polymer ?
#
loop_
_entity_poly.entity_id
_entity_poly.type
_entity_poly.pdbx_seq_one_letter_code
_entity_poly.pdbx_strand_id
1 'polypeptide(L)' 'MTPEKLVYMANQIATFFKSQPPETAVPGIAGHISDFWEPRMRIALFDHIAKGGKGLDQLVIDAAPAIRKVKQPA' A
#
# COMPACT_ATOMS: atom_id res chain seq x y z
N MET A 1 9.67 3.20 11.46
CA MET A 1 8.24 3.56 11.46
C MET A 1 7.49 2.43 12.14
N THR A 2 6.50 2.69 12.98
CA THR A 2 5.71 1.61 13.59
C THR A 2 4.76 1.00 12.53
N PRO A 3 4.47 -0.31 12.59
CA PRO A 3 3.53 -0.95 11.67
C PRO A 3 2.15 -0.27 11.67
N GLU A 4 1.67 0.17 12.83
CA GLU A 4 0.37 0.84 12.99
C GLU A 4 0.29 2.16 12.21
N LYS A 5 1.35 2.98 12.25
CA LYS A 5 1.39 4.24 11.49
C LYS A 5 1.41 3.99 9.98
N LEU A 6 2.11 2.94 9.55
CA LEU A 6 2.15 2.55 8.15
C LEU A 6 0.78 2.10 7.63
N VAL A 7 0.09 1.27 8.40
CA VAL A 7 -1.29 0.81 8.11
C VAL A 7 -2.24 2.01 8.04
N TYR A 8 -2.16 2.91 9.02
CA TYR A 8 -3.00 4.12 9.04
C TYR A 8 -2.83 4.96 7.77
N MET A 9 -1.59 5.28 7.37
CA MET A 9 -1.33 6.05 6.16
C MET A 9 -1.81 5.33 4.89
N ALA A 10 -1.60 4.02 4.78
CA ALA A 10 -2.09 3.25 3.64
C ALA A 10 -3.62 3.32 3.53
N ASN A 11 -4.31 3.23 4.66
CA ASN A 11 -5.77 3.32 4.71
C ASN A 11 -6.30 4.72 4.42
N GLN A 12 -5.54 5.77 4.76
CA GLN A 12 -5.90 7.14 4.38
C GLN A 12 -5.87 7.30 2.85
N ILE A 13 -4.85 6.74 2.19
CA ILE A 13 -4.78 6.71 0.73
C ILE A 13 -5.98 5.94 0.18
N ALA A 14 -6.27 4.74 0.70
CA ALA A 14 -7.43 3.97 0.26
C ALA A 14 -8.75 4.75 0.44
N THR A 15 -8.92 5.43 1.57
CA THR A 15 -10.11 6.25 1.86
C THR A 15 -10.31 7.35 0.82
N PHE A 16 -9.23 7.99 0.36
CA PHE A 16 -9.30 8.98 -0.71
C PHE A 16 -9.82 8.39 -2.03
N PHE A 17 -9.43 7.15 -2.34
CA PHE A 17 -9.85 6.45 -3.57
C PHE A 17 -11.18 5.71 -3.45
N LYS A 18 -11.80 5.61 -2.26
CA LYS A 18 -13.07 4.86 -2.05
C LYS A 18 -14.26 5.36 -2.86
N SER A 19 -14.26 6.63 -3.26
CA SER A 19 -15.33 7.19 -4.11
C SER A 19 -15.18 6.82 -5.59
N GLN A 20 -14.03 6.26 -5.98
CA GLN A 20 -13.75 5.86 -7.35
C GLN A 20 -14.08 4.36 -7.55
N PRO A 21 -14.44 3.96 -8.78
CA PRO A 21 -14.60 2.55 -9.12
C PRO A 21 -13.33 1.74 -8.78
N PRO A 22 -13.44 0.48 -8.32
CA PRO A 22 -12.28 -0.34 -7.95
C PRO A 22 -11.21 -0.45 -9.05
N GLU A 23 -11.65 -0.51 -10.31
CA GLU A 23 -10.79 -0.53 -11.51
C GLU A 23 -9.88 0.70 -11.64
N THR A 24 -10.28 1.84 -11.07
CA THR A 24 -9.49 3.08 -11.03
C THR A 24 -8.80 3.26 -9.67
N ALA A 25 -9.48 2.88 -8.58
CA ALA A 25 -8.99 3.03 -7.22
C ALA A 25 -7.72 2.21 -6.98
N VAL A 26 -7.71 0.93 -7.36
CA VAL A 26 -6.58 0.00 -7.17
C VAL A 26 -5.30 0.51 -7.86
N PRO A 27 -5.29 0.83 -9.17
CA PRO A 27 -4.09 1.38 -9.81
C PRO A 27 -3.72 2.76 -9.27
N GLY A 28 -4.70 3.59 -8.87
CA GLY A 28 -4.45 4.89 -8.25
C GLY A 28 -3.71 4.79 -6.90
N ILE A 29 -4.13 3.87 -6.03
CA ILE A 29 -3.47 3.58 -4.76
C ILE A 29 -2.06 3.05 -5.00
N ALA A 30 -1.91 2.10 -5.92
CA ALA A 30 -0.62 1.51 -6.25
C ALA A 30 0.37 2.57 -6.79
N GLY A 31 -0.09 3.46 -7.67
CA GLY A 31 0.68 4.58 -8.19
C GLY A 31 1.10 5.54 -7.08
N HIS A 32 0.16 5.97 -6.24
CA HIS A 32 0.46 6.87 -5.13
C HIS A 32 1.51 6.30 -4.16
N ILE A 33 1.39 5.03 -3.77
CA ILE A 33 2.40 4.38 -2.93
C ILE A 33 3.74 4.28 -3.67
N SER A 34 3.73 3.98 -4.97
CA SER A 34 4.96 3.83 -5.77
C SER A 34 5.74 5.13 -5.94
N ASP A 35 5.03 6.24 -6.09
CA ASP A 35 5.61 7.55 -6.40
C ASP A 35 6.01 8.33 -5.14
N PHE A 36 5.20 8.24 -4.08
CA PHE A 36 5.40 9.05 -2.88
C PHE A 36 6.06 8.31 -1.72
N TRP A 37 6.05 6.96 -1.71
CA TRP A 37 6.67 6.21 -0.61
C TRP A 37 8.12 5.82 -0.91
N GLU A 38 8.95 6.08 0.09
CA GLU A 38 10.34 5.62 0.08
C GLU A 38 10.43 4.08 -0.01
N PRO A 39 11.50 3.54 -0.61
CA PRO A 39 11.75 2.10 -0.70
C PRO A 39 11.51 1.33 0.60
N ARG A 40 12.01 1.85 1.73
CA ARG A 40 11.85 1.24 3.07
C ARG A 40 10.39 1.10 3.53
N MET A 41 9.54 2.05 3.15
CA MET A 41 8.12 2.01 3.52
C MET A 41 7.38 0.97 2.69
N ARG A 42 7.72 0.85 1.41
CA ARG A 42 7.18 -0.21 0.54
C ARG A 42 7.59 -1.59 1.03
N ILE A 43 8.85 -1.78 1.45
CA ILE A 43 9.30 -3.04 2.07
C ILE A 43 8.45 -3.36 3.31
N ALA A 44 8.30 -2.40 4.22
CA ALA A 44 7.51 -2.60 5.43
C ALA A 44 6.02 -2.90 5.16
N LEU A 45 5.45 -2.33 4.09
CA LEU A 45 4.10 -2.65 3.64
C LEU A 45 4.00 -4.10 3.15
N PHE A 46 4.92 -4.53 2.28
CA PHE A 46 4.95 -5.91 1.80
C PHE A 46 5.17 -6.91 2.94
N ASP A 47 6.05 -6.61 3.89
CA ASP A 47 6.26 -7.44 5.08
C ASP A 47 5.00 -7.55 5.94
N HIS A 48 4.24 -6.45 6.08
CA HIS A 48 2.98 -6.45 6.82
C HIS A 48 1.90 -7.27 6.11
N ILE A 49 1.82 -7.17 4.78
CA ILE A 49 0.90 -7.97 3.96
C ILE A 49 1.25 -9.45 4.05
N ALA A 50 2.54 -9.82 3.98
CA ALA A 50 3.01 -11.19 4.15
C ALA A 50 2.68 -11.77 5.53
N LYS A 51 2.59 -10.93 6.58
CA LYS A 51 2.15 -11.30 7.94
C LYS A 51 0.63 -11.36 8.11
N GLY A 52 -0.14 -11.25 7.02
CA GLY A 52 -1.60 -11.32 7.01
C GLY A 52 -2.31 -9.97 6.89
N GLY A 53 -1.57 -8.86 6.73
CA GLY A 53 -2.15 -7.56 6.35
C GLY A 53 -3.12 -6.96 7.37
N LYS A 54 -3.04 -7.35 8.64
CA LYS A 54 -4.03 -6.97 9.66
C LYS A 54 -4.26 -5.45 9.70
N GLY A 55 -5.51 -5.03 9.57
CA GLY A 55 -5.93 -3.64 9.64
C GLY A 55 -5.73 -2.82 8.36
N LEU A 56 -5.16 -3.39 7.29
CA LEU A 56 -5.15 -2.74 5.98
C LEU A 56 -6.54 -2.79 5.35
N ASP A 57 -6.90 -1.74 4.63
CA ASP A 57 -8.07 -1.72 3.77
C ASP A 57 -7.89 -2.68 2.59
N GLN A 58 -8.99 -3.33 2.17
CA GLN A 58 -8.96 -4.32 1.09
C GLN A 58 -8.40 -3.73 -0.21
N LEU A 59 -8.70 -2.46 -0.51
CA LEU A 59 -8.16 -1.79 -1.69
C LEU A 59 -6.63 -1.66 -1.68
N VAL A 60 -6.01 -1.59 -0.50
CA VAL A 60 -4.54 -1.57 -0.38
C VAL A 60 -3.96 -2.95 -0.66
N ILE A 61 -4.62 -4.01 -0.16
CA ILE A 61 -4.21 -5.39 -0.41
C ILE A 61 -4.31 -5.70 -1.90
N ASP A 62 -5.41 -5.29 -2.53
CA ASP A 62 -5.65 -5.47 -3.97
C ASP A 62 -4.67 -4.65 -4.83
N ALA A 63 -4.20 -3.50 -4.32
CA ALA A 63 -3.19 -2.68 -4.98
C ALA A 63 -1.77 -3.25 -4.87
N ALA A 64 -1.51 -4.10 -3.88
CA ALA A 64 -0.17 -4.61 -3.60
C ALA A 64 0.57 -5.24 -4.80
N PRO A 65 -0.07 -6.05 -5.67
CA PRO A 65 0.56 -6.61 -6.86
C PRO A 65 1.00 -5.55 -7.89
N ALA A 66 0.34 -4.39 -7.90
CA ALA A 66 0.62 -3.28 -8.82
C ALA A 66 1.61 -2.24 -8.25
N ILE A 67 1.93 -2.30 -6.96
CA ILE A 67 2.92 -1.41 -6.34
C ILE A 67 4.31 -1.71 -6.90
N ARG A 68 5.06 -0.66 -7.26
CA ARG A 68 6.44 -0.75 -7.74
C ARG A 68 7.30 -1.54 -6.75
N LYS A 69 7.71 -2.73 -7.19
CA LYS A 69 8.61 -3.62 -6.44
C LYS A 69 9.88 -2.88 -6.05
N VAL A 70 10.30 -3.11 -4.82
CA VAL A 70 11.57 -2.62 -4.31
C VAL A 70 12.61 -3.67 -4.70
N LYS A 71 13.69 -3.28 -5.39
CA LYS A 71 14.84 -4.18 -5.51
C LYS A 71 15.33 -4.42 -4.08
N GLN A 72 15.25 -5.67 -3.60
CA GLN A 72 15.83 -6.02 -2.32
C GLN A 72 17.32 -5.60 -2.36
N PRO A 73 17.81 -4.83 -1.38
CA PRO A 73 19.25 -4.68 -1.24
C PRO A 73 19.82 -6.09 -1.03
N ALA A 74 20.85 -6.42 -1.82
CA ALA A 74 21.54 -7.70 -1.78
C ALA A 74 22.15 -8.00 -0.41
#